data_AF-A0A0H5DQI1-F1
#
_entry.id   AF-A0A0H5DQI1-F1
#
_cell.length_a   1.000
_cell.length_b   1.000
_cell.length_c   1.000
_cell.angle_alpha   90.00
_cell.angle_beta   90.00
_cell.angle_gamma   90.00
#
_symmetry.space_group_name_H-M   'P 1'
#
loop_
_entity.id
_entity.type
_entity.pdbx_description
1 polymer ?
#
loop_
_entity_poly.entity_id
_entity_poly.type
_entity_poly.pdbx_seq_one_letter_code
_entity_poly.pdbx_strand_id
1 'polypeptide(L)'
;MVNTSLKSKDVAAALLLCLFSFSTIPLQAASWNSREASKDSQSTASVRHELSNLQTEINVINERLRTQEDVIEALKRDLESAKKKNNEEAKGKIGSLDQKFSSQDSTIKGFAQDLKELKNHSNHHATSYQDTQARLKDLEKIVQAQNDSIEHLRSALTALMDGLKSPEPESDGNYVTYQVKSGDSLGLIASKNKLSIKRLKEINNLKNDVIFTGQKLKVPASN
;
A
#
# COMPACT_ATOMS: atom_id res chain seq x y z
N MET A 1 -21.87 32.05 -17.24
CA MET A 1 -23.24 32.31 -16.71
C MET A 1 -23.93 33.30 -17.62
N VAL A 2 -24.70 32.84 -18.60
CA VAL A 2 -25.81 33.60 -19.19
C VAL A 2 -26.94 32.61 -19.39
N ASN A 3 -27.98 32.81 -18.60
CA ASN A 3 -29.15 31.97 -18.46
C ASN A 3 -30.03 32.13 -19.71
N THR A 4 -29.84 31.31 -20.75
CA THR A 4 -30.77 31.24 -21.89
C THR A 4 -31.81 30.16 -21.63
N SER A 5 -32.52 30.28 -20.51
CA SER A 5 -33.90 29.81 -20.43
C SER A 5 -34.73 30.85 -21.19
N LEU A 6 -34.69 30.80 -22.53
CA LEU A 6 -35.81 31.33 -23.32
C LEU A 6 -36.98 30.43 -22.93
N LYS A 7 -37.84 30.99 -22.09
CA LYS A 7 -38.81 30.23 -21.33
C LYS A 7 -39.81 29.66 -22.33
N SER A 8 -40.30 28.46 -22.09
CA SER A 8 -41.51 27.97 -22.76
C SER A 8 -42.68 28.98 -22.64
N LYS A 9 -42.60 29.87 -21.64
CA LYS A 9 -43.47 31.03 -21.45
C LYS A 9 -43.42 32.06 -22.58
N ASP A 10 -42.29 32.24 -23.26
CA ASP A 10 -42.15 33.22 -24.34
C ASP A 10 -42.74 32.68 -25.66
N VAL A 11 -42.56 31.37 -25.91
CA VAL A 11 -43.22 30.66 -27.02
C VAL A 11 -44.73 30.55 -26.77
N ALA A 12 -45.15 30.27 -25.54
CA ALA A 12 -46.55 30.27 -25.15
C ALA A 12 -47.17 31.68 -25.22
N ALA A 13 -46.42 32.74 -24.91
CA ALA A 13 -46.85 34.12 -25.05
C ALA A 13 -47.01 34.52 -26.53
N ALA A 14 -46.10 34.08 -27.41
CA ALA A 14 -46.22 34.29 -28.86
C ALA A 14 -47.44 33.56 -29.46
N LEU A 15 -47.66 32.30 -29.07
CA LEU A 15 -48.87 31.55 -29.44
C LEU A 15 -50.15 32.19 -28.89
N LEU A 16 -50.14 32.68 -27.65
CA LEU A 16 -51.27 33.42 -27.06
C LEU A 16 -51.53 34.74 -27.78
N LEU A 17 -50.51 35.51 -28.15
CA LEU A 17 -50.67 36.75 -28.94
C LEU A 17 -51.23 36.49 -30.36
N CYS A 18 -50.87 35.37 -30.97
CA CYS A 18 -51.50 34.90 -32.22
C CYS A 18 -52.97 34.51 -32.04
N LEU A 19 -53.36 33.94 -30.88
CA LEU A 19 -54.75 33.61 -30.57
C LEU A 19 -55.59 34.83 -30.14
N PHE A 20 -54.99 35.84 -29.52
CA PHE A 20 -55.69 37.08 -29.16
C PHE A 20 -55.99 37.97 -30.38
N SER A 21 -55.15 37.91 -31.41
CA SER A 21 -55.37 38.61 -32.68
C SER A 21 -56.49 38.00 -33.56
N PHE A 22 -57.09 36.88 -33.12
CA PHE A 22 -58.27 36.25 -33.71
C PHE A 22 -59.61 36.80 -33.17
N SER A 23 -59.63 37.61 -32.11
CA SER A 23 -60.87 37.87 -31.35
C SER A 23 -61.74 39.06 -31.77
N THR A 24 -61.42 39.80 -32.84
CA THR A 24 -62.25 40.96 -33.23
C THR A 24 -62.38 41.12 -34.73
N ILE A 25 -63.18 40.27 -35.37
CA ILE A 25 -63.93 40.66 -36.56
C ILE A 25 -65.37 40.19 -36.33
N PRO A 26 -66.34 41.10 -36.14
CA PRO A 26 -67.74 40.69 -36.07
C PRO A 26 -68.16 40.19 -37.46
N LEU A 27 -68.26 38.87 -37.64
CA LEU A 27 -68.96 38.28 -38.78
C LEU A 27 -70.44 38.64 -38.64
N GLN A 28 -70.85 39.74 -39.27
CA GLN A 28 -72.26 40.10 -39.34
C GLN A 28 -72.91 39.27 -40.45
N ALA A 29 -73.62 38.20 -40.06
CA ALA A 29 -74.35 37.35 -40.97
C ALA A 29 -75.44 38.16 -41.69
N ALA A 30 -75.29 38.34 -43.01
CA ALA A 30 -76.28 39.00 -43.84
C ALA A 30 -77.58 38.17 -43.90
N SER A 31 -78.66 38.68 -43.32
CA SER A 31 -80.00 38.11 -43.47
C SER A 31 -80.54 38.41 -44.87
N TRP A 32 -80.47 37.44 -45.78
CA TRP A 32 -81.05 37.56 -47.12
C TRP A 32 -82.58 37.41 -47.06
N ASN A 33 -83.31 38.53 -47.17
CA ASN A 33 -84.76 38.55 -47.28
C ASN A 33 -85.15 38.63 -48.77
N SER A 34 -85.67 37.53 -49.33
CA SER A 34 -86.07 37.43 -50.74
C SER A 34 -87.44 38.10 -50.97
N ARG A 35 -87.49 39.44 -51.14
CA ARG A 35 -88.72 40.12 -51.60
C ARG A 35 -88.56 41.55 -52.12
N GLU A 36 -87.62 41.84 -53.02
CA GLU A 36 -87.68 43.10 -53.78
C GLU A 36 -86.94 43.00 -55.12
N ALA A 37 -87.67 42.66 -56.19
CA ALA A 37 -87.22 42.71 -57.58
C ALA A 37 -87.79 43.94 -58.30
N SER A 38 -87.74 45.12 -57.65
CA SER A 38 -88.12 46.39 -58.27
C SER A 38 -87.39 47.59 -57.63
N LYS A 39 -86.07 47.71 -57.82
CA LYS A 39 -85.22 48.91 -57.55
C LYS A 39 -83.73 48.61 -57.87
N ASP A 40 -83.41 48.41 -59.14
CA ASP A 40 -82.24 47.61 -59.54
C ASP A 40 -80.86 48.33 -59.50
N SER A 41 -80.81 49.61 -59.11
CA SER A 41 -79.53 50.36 -59.00
C SER A 41 -78.99 50.48 -57.57
N GLN A 42 -79.88 50.63 -56.57
CA GLN A 42 -79.48 50.90 -55.18
C GLN A 42 -79.16 49.62 -54.39
N SER A 43 -79.85 48.51 -54.69
CA SER A 43 -79.56 47.18 -54.12
C SER A 43 -78.24 46.61 -54.67
N THR A 44 -77.99 46.76 -55.97
CA THR A 44 -76.75 46.29 -56.62
C THR A 44 -75.51 47.08 -56.17
N ALA A 45 -75.66 48.37 -55.82
CA ALA A 45 -74.59 49.16 -55.20
C ALA A 45 -74.24 48.65 -53.78
N SER A 46 -75.24 48.28 -52.97
CA SER A 46 -75.03 47.74 -51.63
C SER A 46 -74.28 46.40 -51.67
N VAL A 47 -74.72 45.48 -52.53
CA VAL A 47 -74.06 44.17 -52.70
C VAL A 47 -72.61 44.33 -53.20
N ARG A 48 -72.34 45.29 -54.10
CA ARG A 48 -70.97 45.60 -54.54
C ARG A 48 -70.08 46.15 -53.42
N HIS A 49 -70.64 46.98 -52.55
CA HIS A 49 -69.91 47.49 -51.39
C HIS A 49 -69.59 46.38 -50.38
N GLU A 50 -70.56 45.50 -50.08
CA GLU A 50 -70.34 44.31 -49.24
C GLU A 50 -69.29 43.38 -49.84
N LEU A 51 -69.34 43.14 -51.16
CA LEU A 51 -68.33 42.34 -51.85
C LEU A 51 -66.93 42.99 -51.76
N SER A 52 -66.84 44.31 -51.90
CA SER A 52 -65.58 45.06 -51.75
C SER A 52 -65.03 44.97 -50.32
N ASN A 53 -65.90 45.02 -49.32
CA ASN A 53 -65.52 44.85 -47.92
C ASN A 53 -65.00 43.43 -47.67
N LEU A 54 -65.73 42.40 -48.11
CA LEU A 54 -65.32 41.00 -48.00
C LEU A 54 -64.01 40.74 -48.74
N GLN A 55 -63.80 41.33 -49.92
CA GLN A 55 -62.54 41.23 -50.64
C GLN A 55 -61.37 41.83 -49.86
N THR A 56 -61.60 42.95 -49.17
CA THR A 56 -60.59 43.59 -48.32
C THR A 56 -60.27 42.73 -47.10
N GLU A 57 -61.29 42.14 -46.46
CA GLU A 57 -61.11 41.20 -45.34
C GLU A 57 -60.32 39.95 -45.76
N ILE A 58 -60.64 39.37 -46.92
CA ILE A 58 -59.88 38.24 -47.49
C ILE A 58 -58.41 38.62 -47.69
N ASN A 59 -58.13 39.81 -48.24
CA ASN A 59 -56.75 40.26 -48.43
C ASN A 59 -56.00 40.40 -47.10
N VAL A 60 -56.63 40.96 -46.07
CA VAL A 60 -56.04 41.08 -44.72
C VAL A 60 -55.78 39.70 -44.10
N ILE A 61 -56.71 38.75 -44.27
CA ILE A 61 -56.56 37.38 -43.78
C ILE A 61 -55.39 36.68 -44.50
N ASN A 62 -55.26 36.86 -45.81
CA ASN A 62 -54.17 36.25 -46.58
C ASN A 62 -52.79 36.79 -46.15
N GLU A 63 -52.66 38.10 -45.92
CA GLU A 63 -51.41 38.67 -45.40
C GLU A 63 -51.11 38.18 -43.97
N ARG A 64 -52.14 38.01 -43.12
CA ARG A 64 -51.97 37.39 -41.80
C ARG A 64 -51.51 35.93 -41.91
N LEU A 65 -52.07 35.15 -42.83
CA LEU A 65 -51.66 33.77 -43.04
C LEU A 65 -50.19 33.70 -43.48
N ARG A 66 -49.78 34.57 -44.41
CA ARG A 66 -48.40 34.66 -44.89
C ARG A 66 -47.41 35.00 -43.76
N THR A 67 -47.73 36.00 -42.93
CA THR A 67 -46.87 36.33 -41.78
C THR A 67 -46.79 35.19 -40.76
N GLN A 68 -47.86 34.40 -40.58
CA GLN A 68 -47.83 33.21 -39.74
C GLN A 68 -46.95 32.10 -40.32
N GLU A 69 -47.01 31.88 -41.64
CA GLU A 69 -46.13 30.94 -42.33
C GLU A 69 -44.65 31.31 -42.13
N ASP A 70 -44.31 32.60 -42.29
CA ASP A 70 -42.95 33.11 -42.07
C ASP A 70 -42.46 32.88 -40.62
N VAL A 71 -43.33 33.11 -39.63
CA VAL A 71 -43.02 32.86 -38.21
C VAL A 71 -42.83 31.36 -37.94
N ILE A 72 -43.67 30.51 -38.51
CA ILE A 72 -43.53 29.04 -38.38
C ILE A 72 -42.18 28.58 -38.97
N GLU A 73 -41.76 29.12 -40.11
CA GLU A 73 -40.45 28.81 -40.67
C GLU A 73 -39.30 29.29 -39.80
N ALA A 74 -39.39 30.50 -39.23
CA ALA A 74 -38.38 31.01 -38.30
C ALA A 74 -38.26 30.11 -37.07
N LEU A 75 -39.39 29.73 -36.45
CA LEU A 75 -39.41 28.83 -35.30
C LEU A 75 -38.84 27.45 -35.64
N LYS A 76 -39.10 26.92 -36.84
CA LYS A 76 -38.50 25.66 -37.31
C LYS A 76 -36.98 25.78 -37.43
N ARG A 77 -36.47 26.89 -37.99
CA ARG A 77 -35.01 27.14 -38.10
C ARG A 77 -34.36 27.24 -36.72
N ASP A 78 -34.97 27.98 -35.80
CA ASP A 78 -34.44 28.15 -34.45
C ASP A 78 -34.42 26.82 -33.69
N LEU A 79 -35.49 26.03 -33.78
CA LEU A 79 -35.57 24.70 -33.20
C LEU A 79 -34.44 23.78 -33.70
N GLU A 80 -34.21 23.73 -35.00
CA GLU A 80 -33.14 22.90 -35.57
C GLU A 80 -31.74 23.39 -35.17
N SER A 81 -31.53 24.71 -35.11
CA SER A 81 -30.27 25.29 -34.63
C SER A 81 -30.00 24.94 -33.16
N ALA A 82 -31.03 24.99 -32.31
CA ALA A 82 -30.94 24.66 -30.89
C ALA A 82 -30.67 23.17 -30.67
N LYS A 83 -31.36 22.29 -31.42
CA LYS A 83 -31.11 20.84 -31.41
C LYS A 83 -29.67 20.53 -31.80
N LYS A 84 -29.19 21.12 -32.90
CA LYS A 84 -27.81 20.91 -33.37
C LYS A 84 -26.79 21.35 -32.32
N LYS A 85 -26.95 22.55 -31.76
CA LYS A 85 -26.06 23.07 -30.71
C LYS A 85 -26.01 22.15 -29.49
N ASN A 86 -27.18 21.69 -29.02
CA ASN A 86 -27.25 20.80 -27.86
C ASN A 86 -26.59 19.44 -28.14
N ASN A 87 -26.77 18.90 -29.35
CA ASN A 87 -26.14 17.65 -29.76
C ASN A 87 -24.61 17.77 -29.86
N GLU A 88 -24.09 18.86 -30.43
CA GLU A 88 -22.64 19.08 -30.51
C GLU A 88 -22.01 19.29 -29.12
N GLU A 89 -22.69 19.99 -28.21
CA GLU A 89 -22.23 20.12 -26.83
C GLU A 89 -22.21 18.75 -26.11
N ALA A 90 -23.25 17.94 -26.30
CA ALA A 90 -23.32 16.60 -25.74
C ALA A 90 -22.20 15.69 -26.30
N LYS A 91 -21.95 15.72 -27.62
CA LYS A 91 -20.83 15.01 -28.25
C LYS A 91 -19.48 15.44 -27.69
N GLY A 92 -19.26 16.73 -27.50
CA GLY A 92 -18.02 17.25 -26.91
C GLY A 92 -17.81 16.73 -25.49
N LYS A 93 -18.86 16.73 -24.67
CA LYS A 93 -18.84 16.16 -23.31
C LYS A 93 -18.53 14.66 -23.35
N ILE A 94 -19.21 13.90 -24.21
CA ILE A 94 -19.00 12.46 -24.38
C ILE A 94 -17.56 12.18 -24.81
N GLY A 95 -17.04 12.87 -25.82
CA GLY A 95 -15.65 12.68 -26.28
C GLY A 95 -14.61 12.99 -25.19
N SER A 96 -14.83 14.04 -24.39
CA SER A 96 -13.95 14.33 -23.24
C SER A 96 -13.98 13.23 -22.18
N LEU A 97 -15.14 12.58 -22.00
CA LEU A 97 -15.33 11.49 -21.06
C LEU A 97 -14.65 10.22 -21.59
N ASP A 98 -14.79 9.92 -22.88
CA ASP A 98 -14.13 8.78 -23.54
C ASP A 98 -12.62 8.89 -23.46
N GLN A 99 -12.05 10.08 -23.63
CA GLN A 99 -10.62 10.31 -23.45
C GLN A 99 -10.18 10.02 -22.00
N LYS A 100 -10.96 10.47 -21.01
CA LYS A 100 -10.68 10.17 -19.60
C LYS A 100 -10.76 8.67 -19.32
N PHE A 101 -11.82 7.99 -19.78
CA PHE A 101 -11.95 6.54 -19.62
C PHE A 101 -10.80 5.78 -20.28
N SER A 102 -10.38 6.19 -21.48
CA SER A 102 -9.24 5.59 -22.19
C SER A 102 -7.94 5.77 -21.40
N SER A 103 -7.71 6.96 -20.82
CA SER A 103 -6.55 7.20 -19.97
C SER A 103 -6.58 6.34 -18.70
N GLN A 104 -7.75 6.24 -18.04
CA GLN A 104 -7.92 5.42 -16.85
C GLN A 104 -7.72 3.93 -17.14
N ASP A 105 -8.21 3.42 -18.26
CA ASP A 105 -8.00 2.04 -18.71
C ASP A 105 -6.51 1.73 -18.88
N SER A 106 -5.75 2.65 -19.47
CA SER A 106 -4.29 2.50 -19.59
C SER A 106 -3.59 2.45 -18.22
N THR A 107 -4.01 3.30 -17.28
CA THR A 107 -3.49 3.31 -15.90
C THR A 107 -3.83 2.02 -15.16
N ILE A 108 -5.05 1.51 -15.30
CA ILE A 108 -5.48 0.24 -14.69
C ILE A 108 -4.67 -0.92 -15.24
N LYS A 109 -4.41 -0.96 -16.55
CA LYS A 109 -3.54 -1.96 -17.18
C LYS A 109 -2.11 -1.88 -16.65
N GLY A 110 -1.57 -0.68 -16.46
CA GLY A 110 -0.27 -0.46 -15.82
C GLY A 110 -0.22 -1.06 -14.41
N PHE A 111 -1.19 -0.72 -13.55
CA PHE A 111 -1.25 -1.29 -12.20
C PHE A 111 -1.40 -2.82 -12.19
N ALA A 112 -2.15 -3.39 -13.13
CA ALA A 112 -2.27 -4.83 -13.25
C ALA A 112 -0.94 -5.51 -13.60
N GLN A 113 -0.12 -4.86 -14.44
CA GLN A 113 1.22 -5.33 -14.76
C GLN A 113 2.16 -5.21 -13.55
N ASP A 114 2.16 -4.08 -12.86
CA ASP A 114 2.99 -3.86 -11.67
C ASP A 114 2.69 -4.89 -10.57
N LEU A 115 1.40 -5.21 -10.35
CA LEU A 115 1.00 -6.25 -9.40
C LEU A 115 1.51 -7.64 -9.80
N LYS A 116 1.52 -7.94 -11.11
CA LYS A 116 2.08 -9.20 -11.63
C LYS A 116 3.59 -9.27 -11.39
N GLU A 117 4.30 -8.18 -11.63
CA GLU A 117 5.75 -8.10 -11.41
C GLU A 117 6.10 -8.17 -9.92
N LEU A 118 5.34 -7.49 -9.05
CA LEU A 118 5.50 -7.56 -7.61
C LEU A 118 5.26 -8.98 -7.08
N LYS A 119 4.23 -9.66 -7.59
CA LYS A 119 3.96 -11.07 -7.26
C LYS A 119 5.14 -11.97 -7.64
N ASN A 120 5.72 -11.77 -8.82
CA ASN A 120 6.89 -12.54 -9.25
C ASN A 120 8.11 -12.28 -8.37
N HIS A 121 8.40 -11.01 -8.02
CA HIS A 121 9.48 -10.65 -7.10
C HIS A 121 9.26 -11.25 -5.71
N SER A 122 8.03 -11.19 -5.18
CA SER A 122 7.68 -11.79 -3.89
C SER A 122 7.92 -13.31 -3.89
N ASN A 123 7.49 -14.01 -4.95
CA ASN A 123 7.74 -15.44 -5.11
C ASN A 123 9.23 -15.77 -5.20
N HIS A 124 10.01 -14.95 -5.93
CA HIS A 124 11.45 -15.12 -6.03
C HIS A 124 12.13 -14.92 -4.66
N HIS A 125 11.73 -13.88 -3.93
CA HIS A 125 12.23 -13.62 -2.58
C HIS A 125 11.87 -14.74 -1.60
N ALA A 126 10.66 -15.28 -1.66
CA ALA A 126 10.25 -16.43 -0.86
C ALA A 126 11.11 -17.67 -1.14
N THR A 127 11.42 -17.93 -2.42
CA THR A 127 12.28 -19.03 -2.84
C THR A 127 13.72 -18.84 -2.34
N SER A 128 14.27 -17.64 -2.48
CA SER A 128 15.61 -17.30 -1.97
C SER A 128 15.69 -17.43 -0.45
N TYR A 129 14.64 -17.02 0.27
CA TYR A 129 14.54 -17.20 1.71
C TYR A 129 14.53 -18.69 2.10
N GLN A 130 13.77 -19.53 1.38
CA GLN A 130 13.77 -20.97 1.62
C GLN A 130 15.14 -21.62 1.36
N ASP A 131 15.84 -21.22 0.30
CA ASP A 131 17.19 -21.70 -0.01
C ASP A 131 18.19 -21.31 1.09
N THR A 132 18.18 -20.03 1.51
CA THR A 132 19.04 -19.56 2.61
C THR A 132 18.72 -20.25 3.93
N GLN A 133 17.44 -20.52 4.22
CA GLN A 133 17.04 -21.30 5.40
C GLN A 133 17.55 -22.75 5.33
N ALA A 134 17.53 -23.38 4.16
CA ALA A 134 18.07 -24.72 3.97
C ALA A 134 19.60 -24.74 4.19
N ARG A 135 20.33 -23.76 3.62
CA ARG A 135 21.77 -23.62 3.84
C ARG A 135 22.13 -23.40 5.30
N LEU A 136 21.36 -22.58 6.02
CA LEU A 136 21.55 -22.37 7.47
C LEU A 136 21.39 -23.68 8.24
N LYS A 137 20.36 -24.46 7.93
CA LYS A 137 20.14 -25.77 8.57
C LYS A 137 21.28 -26.75 8.30
N ASP A 138 21.87 -26.72 7.11
CA ASP A 138 23.03 -27.56 6.80
C ASP A 138 24.30 -27.08 7.51
N LEU A 139 24.50 -25.76 7.64
CA LEU A 139 25.58 -25.20 8.46
C LEU A 139 25.42 -25.59 9.94
N GLU A 140 24.21 -25.56 10.49
CA GLU A 140 23.94 -26.02 11.86
C GLU A 140 24.35 -27.47 12.07
N LYS A 141 24.04 -28.37 11.11
CA LYS A 141 24.48 -29.78 11.17
C LYS A 141 26.01 -29.90 11.13
N ILE A 142 26.68 -29.11 10.30
CA ILE A 142 28.15 -29.13 10.21
C ILE A 142 28.77 -28.70 11.53
N VAL A 143 28.27 -27.61 12.13
CA VAL A 143 28.74 -27.12 13.44
C VAL A 143 28.51 -28.17 14.52
N GLN A 144 27.36 -28.85 14.53
CA GLN A 144 27.09 -29.92 15.48
C GLN A 144 28.09 -31.07 15.34
N ALA A 145 28.33 -31.55 14.11
CA ALA A 145 29.29 -32.62 13.86
C ALA A 145 30.73 -32.24 14.26
N GLN A 146 31.11 -30.97 14.05
CA GLN A 146 32.40 -30.46 14.53
C GLN A 146 32.47 -30.42 16.06
N ASN A 147 31.41 -30.00 16.73
CA ASN A 147 31.35 -29.98 18.19
C ASN A 147 31.47 -31.40 18.78
N ASP A 148 30.76 -32.37 18.20
CA ASP A 148 30.87 -33.78 18.58
C ASP A 148 32.30 -34.30 18.40
N SER A 149 32.95 -33.94 17.30
CA SER A 149 34.37 -34.29 17.05
C SER A 149 35.32 -33.68 18.08
N ILE A 150 35.09 -32.43 18.48
CA ILE A 150 35.88 -31.75 19.51
C ILE A 150 35.71 -32.47 20.85
N GLU A 151 34.49 -32.86 21.23
CA GLU A 151 34.23 -33.59 22.46
C GLU A 151 34.89 -34.98 22.46
N HIS A 152 34.87 -35.69 21.33
CA HIS A 152 35.64 -36.93 21.18
C HIS A 152 37.14 -36.73 21.37
N LEU A 153 37.72 -35.67 20.78
CA LEU A 153 39.14 -35.33 20.95
C LEU A 153 39.48 -34.97 22.40
N ARG A 154 38.62 -34.20 23.08
CA ARG A 154 38.78 -33.85 24.50
C ARG A 154 38.79 -35.10 25.37
N SER A 155 37.82 -35.99 25.16
CA SER A 155 37.73 -37.26 25.90
C SER A 155 38.97 -38.13 25.68
N ALA A 156 39.44 -38.26 24.43
CA ALA A 156 40.66 -38.98 24.11
C ALA A 156 41.89 -38.37 24.79
N LEU A 157 42.01 -37.04 24.80
CA LEU A 157 43.09 -36.34 25.47
C LEU A 157 43.06 -36.56 26.99
N THR A 158 41.88 -36.50 27.62
CA THR A 158 41.73 -36.80 29.05
C THR A 158 42.14 -38.22 29.38
N ALA A 159 41.69 -39.21 28.59
CA ALA A 159 42.06 -40.61 28.80
C ALA A 159 43.59 -40.83 28.66
N LEU A 160 44.23 -40.15 27.71
CA LEU A 160 45.69 -40.17 27.58
C LEU A 160 46.38 -39.50 28.78
N MET A 161 45.87 -38.37 29.26
CA MET A 161 46.41 -37.65 30.41
C MET A 161 46.30 -38.48 31.70
N ASP A 162 45.17 -39.16 31.91
CA ASP A 162 44.97 -40.08 33.04
C ASP A 162 45.88 -41.31 32.95
N GLY A 163 46.10 -41.85 31.75
CA GLY A 163 47.03 -42.95 31.52
C GLY A 163 48.51 -42.59 31.73
N LEU A 164 48.88 -41.32 31.53
CA LEU A 164 50.21 -40.79 31.85
C LEU A 164 50.36 -40.46 33.34
N LYS A 165 49.26 -40.40 34.10
CA LYS A 165 49.26 -40.21 35.54
C LYS A 165 49.49 -41.56 36.24
N SER A 166 50.76 -41.99 36.30
CA SER A 166 51.20 -43.07 37.18
C SER A 166 50.84 -42.74 38.64
N PRO A 167 50.46 -43.71 39.51
CA PRO A 167 50.03 -43.41 40.87
C PRO A 167 51.15 -42.67 41.61
N GLU A 168 50.89 -41.42 41.91
CA GLU A 168 51.83 -40.50 42.52
C GLU A 168 52.18 -40.99 43.94
N PRO A 169 53.45 -41.24 44.29
CA PRO A 169 53.86 -41.25 45.69
C PRO A 169 53.88 -39.80 46.14
N GLU A 170 53.09 -39.47 47.15
CA GLU A 170 53.02 -38.12 47.72
C GLU A 170 54.42 -37.62 48.11
N SER A 171 54.99 -36.73 47.30
CA SER A 171 56.26 -36.08 47.57
C SER A 171 56.01 -34.63 47.96
N ASP A 172 56.03 -34.40 49.27
CA ASP A 172 56.10 -33.09 49.91
C ASP A 172 57.42 -32.42 49.50
N GLY A 173 57.36 -31.67 48.41
CA GLY A 173 58.48 -31.14 47.61
C GLY A 173 59.28 -30.02 48.28
N ASN A 174 59.68 -30.20 49.55
CA ASN A 174 60.57 -29.26 50.21
C ASN A 174 61.56 -29.89 51.22
N TYR A 175 61.64 -31.22 51.28
CA TYR A 175 62.50 -31.93 52.23
C TYR A 175 63.48 -32.89 51.53
N VAL A 176 64.76 -32.76 51.87
CA VAL A 176 65.80 -33.75 51.57
C VAL A 176 65.87 -34.76 52.70
N THR A 177 66.06 -36.04 52.38
CA THR A 177 66.24 -37.08 53.39
C THR A 177 67.71 -37.19 53.80
N TYR A 178 68.01 -36.91 55.07
CA TYR A 178 69.32 -37.09 55.70
C TYR A 178 69.38 -38.40 56.47
N GLN A 179 70.42 -39.21 56.27
CA GLN A 179 70.64 -40.43 57.05
C GLN A 179 71.65 -40.18 58.17
N VAL A 180 71.24 -40.44 59.41
CA VAL A 180 72.04 -40.27 60.64
C VAL A 180 73.26 -41.20 60.60
N LYS A 181 74.46 -40.67 60.84
CA LYS A 181 75.71 -41.43 60.88
C LYS A 181 76.18 -41.64 62.31
N SER A 182 77.08 -42.59 62.52
CA SER A 182 77.68 -42.83 63.83
C SER A 182 78.38 -41.57 64.34
N GLY A 183 78.01 -41.12 65.54
CA GLY A 183 78.51 -39.88 66.16
C GLY A 183 77.67 -38.63 65.89
N ASP A 184 76.60 -38.71 65.09
CA ASP A 184 75.66 -37.59 64.95
C ASP A 184 74.74 -37.46 66.17
N SER A 185 74.39 -36.22 66.50
CA SER A 185 73.34 -35.90 67.46
C SER A 185 72.29 -35.01 66.81
N LEU A 186 71.07 -35.02 67.33
CA LEU A 186 69.97 -34.22 66.79
C LEU A 186 70.32 -32.72 66.77
N GLY A 187 71.05 -32.26 67.79
CA GLY A 187 71.59 -30.89 67.86
C GLY A 187 72.63 -30.58 66.78
N LEU A 188 73.56 -31.50 66.50
CA LEU A 188 74.57 -31.31 65.46
C LEU A 188 73.93 -31.27 64.06
N ILE A 189 72.95 -32.13 63.79
CA ILE A 189 72.23 -32.15 62.51
C ILE A 189 71.40 -30.88 62.35
N ALA A 190 70.70 -30.45 63.39
CA ALA A 190 69.91 -29.21 63.36
C ALA A 190 70.81 -27.99 63.09
N SER A 191 71.93 -27.86 63.82
CA SER A 191 72.89 -26.76 63.64
C SER A 191 73.51 -26.74 62.24
N LYS A 192 73.93 -27.90 61.70
CA LYS A 192 74.49 -27.99 60.33
C LYS A 192 73.51 -27.51 59.26
N ASN A 193 72.21 -27.72 59.49
CA ASN A 193 71.16 -27.34 58.55
C ASN A 193 70.48 -26.01 58.93
N LYS A 194 71.05 -25.24 59.86
CA LYS A 194 70.50 -23.95 60.35
C LYS A 194 69.06 -24.04 60.87
N LEU A 195 68.71 -25.17 61.49
CA LEU A 195 67.41 -25.42 62.11
C LEU A 195 67.52 -25.43 63.63
N SER A 196 66.43 -25.08 64.30
CA SER A 196 66.31 -25.37 65.73
C SER A 196 66.00 -26.86 65.93
N ILE A 197 66.46 -27.43 67.06
CA ILE A 197 66.17 -28.83 67.43
C ILE A 197 64.66 -29.07 67.45
N LYS A 198 63.90 -28.11 68.01
CA LYS A 198 62.43 -28.16 68.05
C LYS A 198 61.83 -28.29 66.64
N ARG A 199 62.30 -27.47 65.69
CA ARG A 199 61.80 -27.50 64.31
C ARG A 199 62.14 -28.81 63.60
N LEU A 200 63.35 -29.32 63.79
CA LEU A 200 63.75 -30.61 63.22
C LEU A 200 62.92 -31.77 63.79
N LYS A 201 62.57 -31.72 65.08
CA LYS A 201 61.66 -32.68 65.71
C LYS A 201 60.24 -32.62 65.15
N GLU A 202 59.70 -31.42 64.98
CA GLU A 202 58.35 -31.22 64.41
C GLU A 202 58.26 -31.82 63.00
N ILE A 203 59.24 -31.53 62.13
CA ILE A 203 59.27 -32.03 60.74
C ILE A 203 59.32 -33.57 60.67
N ASN A 204 59.94 -34.20 61.68
CA ASN A 204 60.17 -35.64 61.73
C ASN A 204 59.27 -36.37 62.73
N ASN A 205 58.30 -35.67 63.33
CA ASN A 205 57.43 -36.18 64.40
C ASN A 205 58.20 -36.86 65.56
N LEU A 206 59.39 -36.35 65.91
CA LEU A 206 60.19 -36.89 67.02
C LEU A 206 59.69 -36.36 68.35
N LYS A 207 59.43 -37.26 69.30
CA LYS A 207 58.98 -36.90 70.65
C LYS A 207 60.13 -36.48 71.57
N ASN A 208 61.32 -37.06 71.38
CA ASN A 208 62.50 -36.88 72.22
C ASN A 208 63.74 -36.55 71.37
N ASP A 209 64.85 -36.17 72.01
CA ASP A 209 66.09 -35.80 71.33
C ASP A 209 66.97 -37.00 70.92
N VAL A 210 66.46 -38.22 71.06
CA VAL A 210 67.15 -39.48 70.74
C VAL A 210 66.98 -39.80 69.26
N ILE A 211 68.10 -40.00 68.57
CA ILE A 211 68.16 -40.46 67.18
C ILE A 211 69.08 -41.68 67.07
N PHE A 212 68.79 -42.58 66.13
CA PHE A 212 69.56 -43.79 65.92
C PHE A 212 70.38 -43.71 64.64
N THR A 213 71.55 -44.35 64.64
CA THR A 213 72.38 -44.47 63.44
C THR A 213 71.60 -45.21 62.34
N GLY A 214 71.67 -44.70 61.11
CA GLY A 214 70.90 -45.21 59.98
C GLY A 214 69.47 -44.66 59.86
N GLN A 215 68.96 -43.95 60.87
CA GLN A 215 67.64 -43.30 60.81
C GLN A 215 67.60 -42.22 59.71
N LYS A 216 66.50 -42.17 58.98
CA LYS A 216 66.25 -41.16 57.94
C LYS A 216 65.44 -40.01 58.52
N LEU A 217 65.96 -38.79 58.39
CA LEU A 217 65.32 -37.55 58.81
C LEU A 217 65.03 -36.67 57.60
N LYS A 218 63.82 -36.14 57.51
CA LYS A 218 63.43 -35.07 56.60
C LYS A 218 64.05 -33.76 57.07
N VAL A 219 64.83 -33.13 56.21
CA VAL A 219 65.46 -31.83 56.44
C VAL A 219 65.04 -30.91 55.30
N PRO A 220 64.50 -29.71 55.56
CA PRO A 220 64.20 -28.72 54.55
C PRO A 220 65.37 -28.52 53.58
N ALA A 221 65.09 -28.53 52.28
CA ALA A 221 66.08 -28.11 51.29
C ALA A 221 66.32 -26.61 51.50
N SER A 222 67.38 -26.25 52.21
CA SER A 222 67.80 -24.85 52.29
C SER A 222 68.23 -24.40 50.88
N ASN A 223 67.50 -23.45 50.32
CA ASN A 223 67.89 -22.73 49.10
C ASN A 223 69.11 -21.85 49.38
#